data_AF-A0A1S8JAU7-F1
#
_entry.id   AF-A0A1S8JAU7-F1
#
_cell.length_a   1.000
_cell.length_b   1.000
_cell.length_c   1.000
_cell.angle_alpha   90.00
_cell.angle_beta   90.00
_cell.angle_gamma   90.00
#
_symmetry.space_group_name_H-M   'P 1'
#
loop_
_entity.id
_entity.type
_entity.pdbx_description
1 polymer ?
#
loop_
_entity_poly.entity_id
_entity_poly.type
_entity_poly.pdbx_seq_one_letter_code
_entity_poly.pdbx_strand_id
1 'polypeptide(L)'
;MMSKNNTNGRNQFAMLTIDDLVPQDHLVRKIDAALDFEFIYPIVEATYSDLGRPSIDPVILIKLVFIQYLFGIRSMRQTIKEVDTNV
;
A
#
# COMPACT_ATOMS: atom_id res chain seq x y z
N MET A 1 -10.52 -0.34 -42.26
CA MET A 1 -9.36 0.58 -42.38
C MET A 1 -8.86 0.88 -40.97
N MET A 2 -7.56 0.73 -40.72
CA MET A 2 -6.96 1.00 -39.40
C MET A 2 -6.77 2.51 -39.24
N SER A 3 -7.57 3.17 -38.39
CA SER A 3 -7.35 4.57 -38.04
C SER A 3 -6.31 4.65 -36.92
N LYS A 4 -5.16 5.29 -37.18
CA LYS A 4 -4.21 5.64 -36.12
C LYS A 4 -4.74 6.88 -35.41
N ASN A 5 -5.39 6.68 -34.26
CA ASN A 5 -5.76 7.79 -33.38
C ASN A 5 -4.49 8.43 -32.81
N ASN A 6 -4.12 9.60 -33.34
CA ASN A 6 -2.99 10.41 -32.90
C ASN A 6 -3.34 11.29 -31.69
N THR A 7 -4.12 10.75 -30.75
CA THR A 7 -4.39 11.41 -29.48
C THR A 7 -3.31 10.98 -28.51
N ASN A 8 -2.48 11.92 -28.06
CA ASN A 8 -1.53 11.73 -26.96
C ASN A 8 -2.30 11.43 -25.66
N GLY A 9 -2.86 10.22 -25.53
CA GLY A 9 -3.69 9.79 -24.40
C GLY A 9 -2.93 9.68 -23.07
N ARG A 10 -1.65 10.07 -23.04
CA ARG A 10 -0.81 10.07 -21.84
C ARG A 10 -1.09 11.25 -20.90
N ASN A 11 -1.66 12.35 -21.39
CA ASN A 11 -2.02 13.52 -20.57
C ASN A 11 -3.53 13.69 -20.49
N GLN A 12 -4.16 12.88 -19.65
CA GLN A 12 -5.57 13.01 -19.30
C GLN A 12 -5.67 13.30 -17.80
N PHE A 13 -6.50 14.27 -17.44
CA PHE A 13 -6.83 14.52 -16.03
C PHE A 13 -7.91 13.53 -15.61
N ALA A 14 -7.65 12.77 -14.55
CA ALA A 14 -8.61 11.88 -13.91
C ALA A 14 -8.80 12.32 -12.45
N MET A 15 -10.05 12.43 -12.01
CA MET A 15 -10.39 12.58 -10.60
C MET A 15 -10.58 11.17 -10.03
N LEU A 16 -9.62 10.72 -9.23
CA LEU A 16 -9.61 9.40 -8.60
C LEU A 16 -9.39 9.56 -7.11
N THR A 17 -10.01 8.69 -6.31
CA THR A 17 -9.62 8.51 -4.92
C THR A 17 -8.45 7.55 -4.84
N ILE A 18 -7.74 7.54 -3.70
CA ILE A 18 -6.67 6.56 -3.46
C ILE A 18 -7.22 5.13 -3.49
N ASP A 19 -8.47 4.93 -3.05
CA ASP A 19 -9.13 3.62 -3.10
C ASP A 19 -9.33 3.16 -4.55
N ASP A 20 -9.70 4.05 -5.46
CA ASP A 20 -9.92 3.70 -6.87
C ASP A 20 -8.68 3.17 -7.59
N LEU A 21 -7.49 3.44 -7.05
CA LEU A 21 -6.23 2.96 -7.62
C LEU A 21 -6.04 1.44 -7.36
N VAL A 22 -6.52 0.95 -6.21
CA VAL A 22 -6.40 -0.47 -5.83
C VAL A 22 -7.54 -1.28 -6.45
N PRO A 23 -7.29 -2.29 -7.30
CA PRO A 23 -8.35 -3.08 -7.92
C PRO A 23 -9.29 -3.71 -6.88
N GLN A 24 -10.59 -3.75 -7.18
CA GLN A 24 -11.61 -4.23 -6.22
C GLN A 24 -11.44 -5.70 -5.82
N ASP A 25 -10.96 -6.55 -6.73
CA ASP A 25 -10.70 -7.98 -6.46
C ASP A 25 -9.27 -8.24 -5.93
N HIS A 26 -8.52 -7.17 -5.60
CA HIS A 26 -7.14 -7.32 -5.14
C HIS A 26 -7.09 -7.99 -3.76
N LEU A 27 -6.12 -8.90 -3.57
CA LEU A 27 -5.96 -9.69 -2.35
C LEU A 27 -5.82 -8.83 -1.09
N VAL A 28 -5.13 -7.69 -1.20
CA VAL A 28 -4.91 -6.78 -0.05
C VAL A 28 -6.23 -6.23 0.49
N ARG A 29 -7.24 -5.96 -0.35
CA ARG A 29 -8.57 -5.54 0.12
C ARG A 29 -9.26 -6.63 0.93
N LYS A 30 -9.15 -7.89 0.49
CA LYS A 30 -9.73 -9.05 1.20
C LYS A 30 -9.07 -9.24 2.57
N ILE A 31 -7.78 -8.98 2.66
CA ILE A 31 -7.01 -9.06 3.90
C ILE A 31 -7.39 -7.93 4.85
N ASP A 32 -7.44 -6.69 4.36
CA ASP A 32 -7.81 -5.52 5.17
C ASP A 32 -9.24 -5.65 5.73
N ALA A 33 -10.16 -6.24 4.97
CA ALA A 33 -11.50 -6.55 5.44
C ALA A 33 -11.58 -7.73 6.44
N ALA A 34 -10.59 -8.61 6.46
CA ALA A 34 -10.60 -9.83 7.28
C ALA A 34 -9.79 -9.71 8.57
N LEU A 35 -8.84 -8.77 8.64
CA LEU A 35 -7.93 -8.59 9.76
C LEU A 35 -8.06 -7.18 10.33
N ASP A 36 -8.44 -7.12 11.59
CA ASP A 36 -8.27 -5.92 12.40
C ASP A 36 -6.80 -5.84 12.85
N PHE A 37 -6.11 -4.74 12.53
CA PHE A 37 -4.71 -4.52 12.89
C PHE A 37 -4.53 -3.71 14.18
N GLU A 38 -5.62 -3.24 14.80
CA GLU A 38 -5.57 -2.41 16.02
C GLU A 38 -4.90 -3.14 17.20
N PHE A 39 -4.90 -4.48 17.20
CA PHE A 39 -4.24 -5.28 18.23
C PHE A 39 -2.71 -5.02 18.31
N ILE A 40 -2.10 -4.44 17.27
CA ILE A 40 -0.66 -4.16 17.24
C ILE A 40 -0.30 -3.02 18.20
N TYR A 41 -1.13 -1.97 18.27
CA TYR A 41 -0.84 -0.80 19.09
C TYR A 41 -0.52 -1.14 20.56
N PRO A 42 -1.35 -1.89 21.30
CA PRO A 42 -1.03 -2.23 22.70
C PRO A 42 0.20 -3.14 22.85
N ILE A 43 0.59 -3.89 21.81
CA ILE A 43 1.77 -4.76 21.87
C ILE A 43 3.06 -3.93 21.82
N VAL A 44 3.07 -2.88 21.01
CA VAL A 44 4.30 -2.10 20.73
C VAL A 44 4.37 -0.78 21.48
N GLU A 45 3.30 -0.37 22.17
CA GLU A 45 3.17 0.91 22.87
C GLU A 45 4.44 1.27 23.67
N ALA A 46 4.93 0.33 24.49
CA ALA A 46 6.11 0.54 25.34
C ALA A 46 7.42 0.80 24.58
N THR A 47 7.46 0.55 23.27
CA THR A 47 8.64 0.76 22.40
C THR A 47 8.60 2.10 21.65
N TYR A 48 7.47 2.80 21.69
CA TYR A 48 7.30 4.11 21.07
C TYR A 48 7.44 5.21 22.11
N SER A 49 8.01 6.34 21.69
CA SER A 49 8.19 7.52 22.54
C SER A 49 7.13 8.57 22.19
N ASP A 50 6.50 9.14 23.21
CA ASP A 50 5.60 10.30 23.07
C ASP A 50 6.35 11.61 22.78
N LEU A 51 7.68 11.60 22.92
CA LEU A 51 8.55 12.75 22.73
C LEU A 51 9.45 12.57 21.51
N GLY A 52 9.63 13.64 20.75
CA GLY A 52 10.56 13.70 19.62
C GLY A 52 9.87 13.64 18.26
N ARG A 53 10.60 13.15 17.25
CA ARG A 53 10.05 13.01 15.90
C ARG A 53 9.06 11.83 15.88
N PRO A 54 7.84 12.01 15.37
CA PRO A 54 6.90 10.90 15.20
C PRO A 54 7.54 9.77 14.40
N SER A 55 7.51 8.57 14.97
CA SER A 55 7.93 7.35 14.29
C SER A 55 6.88 6.94 13.25
N ILE A 56 7.25 6.03 12.34
CA ILE A 56 6.30 5.44 11.39
C ILE A 56 5.25 4.66 12.20
N ASP A 57 4.00 4.70 11.75
CA ASP A 57 2.92 3.92 12.34
C ASP A 57 3.29 2.42 12.37
N PRO A 58 3.23 1.76 13.54
CA PRO A 58 3.55 0.34 13.65
C PRO A 58 2.68 -0.55 12.75
N VAL A 59 1.41 -0.21 12.54
CA VAL A 59 0.51 -0.97 11.65
C VAL A 59 1.02 -0.93 10.21
N ILE A 60 1.51 0.22 9.74
CA ILE A 60 2.08 0.37 8.40
C ILE A 60 3.32 -0.51 8.24
N LEU A 61 4.22 -0.50 9.24
CA LEU A 61 5.43 -1.34 9.21
C LEU A 61 5.08 -2.83 9.12
N ILE A 62 4.11 -3.28 9.90
CA ILE A 62 3.66 -4.67 9.87
C ILE A 62 2.97 -5.01 8.55
N LYS A 63 2.11 -4.15 8.02
CA LYS A 63 1.47 -4.34 6.70
C LYS A 63 2.51 -4.47 5.59
N LEU A 64 3.58 -3.69 5.59
CA LEU A 64 4.66 -3.80 4.61
C LEU A 64 5.37 -5.17 4.66
N VAL A 65 5.71 -5.63 5.85
CA VAL A 65 6.32 -6.96 6.04
C VAL A 65 5.34 -8.06 5.64
N PHE A 66 4.06 -7.91 5.97
CA PHE A 66 3.01 -8.86 5.61
C PHE A 66 2.88 -8.99 4.09
N ILE A 67 2.80 -7.87 3.37
CA ILE A 67 2.79 -7.81 1.91
C ILE A 67 4.04 -8.48 1.34
N GLN A 68 5.22 -8.17 1.89
CA GLN A 68 6.48 -8.79 1.46
C GLN A 68 6.36 -10.33 1.46
N TYR A 69 5.88 -10.91 2.56
CA TYR A 69 5.75 -12.35 2.69
C TYR A 69 4.67 -12.94 1.79
N LEU A 70 3.49 -12.31 1.72
CA LEU A 70 2.36 -12.77 0.91
C LEU A 70 2.68 -12.86 -0.58
N PHE A 71 3.37 -11.84 -1.10
CA PHE A 71 3.74 -11.78 -2.51
C PHE A 71 5.11 -12.41 -2.79
N GLY A 72 5.77 -12.98 -1.78
CA GLY A 72 7.06 -13.67 -1.94
C GLY A 72 8.21 -12.73 -2.34
N ILE A 73 8.14 -11.46 -1.99
CA ILE A 73 9.13 -10.45 -2.36
C ILE A 73 10.36 -10.60 -1.46
N ARG A 74 11.52 -10.91 -2.04
CA ARG A 74 12.72 -11.20 -1.23
C ARG A 74 13.38 -9.98 -0.59
N SER A 75 13.08 -8.78 -1.07
CA SER A 75 13.78 -7.55 -0.69
C SER A 75 12.80 -6.52 -0.18
N MET A 76 12.99 -6.03 1.04
CA MET A 76 12.19 -4.93 1.59
C MET A 76 12.28 -3.66 0.73
N ARG A 77 13.45 -3.38 0.12
CA ARG A 77 13.58 -2.24 -0.81
C ARG A 77 12.71 -2.42 -2.05
N GLN A 78 12.58 -3.65 -2.53
CA GLN A 78 11.71 -3.97 -3.66
C GLN A 78 10.24 -3.87 -3.24
N THR A 79 9.88 -4.38 -2.06
CA THR A 79 8.52 -4.26 -1.50
C THR A 79 8.10 -2.79 -1.43
N ILE A 80 8.96 -1.91 -0.90
CA ILE A 80 8.65 -0.48 -0.82
C ILE A 80 8.39 0.10 -2.21
N LYS A 81 9.21 -0.23 -3.22
CA LYS A 81 8.98 0.22 -4.59
C LYS A 81 7.66 -0.29 -5.16
N GLU A 82 7.37 -1.56 -4.96
CA GLU A 82 6.15 -2.17 -5.48
C GLU A 82 4.90 -1.61 -4.79
N VAL A 83 4.95 -1.31 -3.50
CA VAL A 83 3.85 -0.64 -2.80
C VAL A 83 3.70 0.82 -3.23
N ASP A 84 4.80 1.50 -3.57
CA ASP A 84 4.79 2.89 -4.03
C ASP A 84 4.28 3.05 -5.48
N THR A 85 4.49 2.03 -6.34
CA THR A 85 4.09 2.07 -7.76
C THR A 85 2.84 1.29 -8.12
N ASN A 86 2.36 0.40 -7.24
CA ASN A 86 1.15 -0.41 -7.45
C ASN A 86 -0.03 0.02 -6.58
N VAL A 87 -0.04 1.27 -6.09
CA VAL A 87 -1.28 1.88 -5.59
C VAL A 87 -2.18 2.12 -6.78
#